data_AF-A0A2M9PGF8-F1
#
_entry.id   AF-A0A2M9PGF8-F1
#
_cell.length_a   1.000
_cell.length_b   1.000
_cell.length_c   1.000
_cell.angle_alpha   90.00
_cell.angle_beta   90.00
_cell.angle_gamma   90.00
#
_symmetry.space_group_name_H-M   'P 1'
#
loop_
_entity.id
_entity.type
_entity.pdbx_description
1 polymer ?
#
loop_
_entity_poly.entity_id
_entity_poly.type
_entity_poly.pdbx_seq_one_letter_code
_entity_poly.pdbx_strand_id
1 'polypeptide(L)'
;GAQDVTREGKPAAGLDLEGIAPDGKGGFWLASEGRTDKDVPHALLRVDAAGAIVEEIAFPEAVLAGETRYGAEGVAQVGDLIWIALQREWKDDPAGTAKLLAYDPAKGDWAGYARYPLDPAPEGGWVGLSEIAASGGDVLFLERDNLIGEAARIKRITRVPASALVPTPFGAAAPPLPKETLRDLIPDLRATGGYVVDKVEGLTVDATGAVFVVTDNDGVDDSSGETMFLPLGKLNAM
;
A
#
# COMPACT_ATOMS: atom_id res chain seq x y z
N GLY A 1 20.64 -13.01 0.39
CA GLY A 1 20.63 -12.74 1.84
C GLY A 1 19.65 -11.62 2.10
N ALA A 2 19.25 -11.41 3.36
CA ALA A 2 18.51 -10.21 3.75
C ALA A 2 19.44 -8.98 3.73
N GLN A 3 18.87 -7.80 3.48
CA GLN A 3 19.56 -6.51 3.44
C GLN A 3 18.97 -5.62 4.53
N ASP A 4 19.82 -5.13 5.44
CA ASP A 4 19.39 -4.20 6.47
C ASP A 4 19.18 -2.80 5.88
N VAL A 5 18.13 -2.13 6.35
CA VAL A 5 17.97 -0.68 6.18
C VAL A 5 18.78 0.01 7.27
N THR A 6 19.67 0.92 6.89
CA THR A 6 20.65 1.50 7.82
C THR A 6 20.57 3.02 7.91
N ARG A 7 20.77 3.53 9.13
CA ARG A 7 21.00 4.95 9.42
C ARG A 7 22.41 5.08 9.97
N GLU A 8 23.25 5.85 9.28
CA GLU A 8 24.68 6.02 9.64
C GLU A 8 25.45 4.68 9.78
N GLY A 9 25.14 3.71 8.92
CA GLY A 9 25.79 2.39 8.89
C GLY A 9 25.36 1.41 9.99
N LYS A 10 24.32 1.74 10.77
CA LYS A 10 23.71 0.84 11.76
C LYS A 10 22.27 0.51 11.34
N PRO A 11 21.73 -0.66 11.69
CA PRO A 11 20.32 -0.95 11.49
C PRO A 11 19.45 0.20 12.01
N ALA A 12 18.57 0.72 11.16
CA ALA A 12 17.72 1.84 11.50
C ALA A 12 16.66 1.39 12.51
N ALA A 13 16.56 2.09 13.64
CA ALA A 13 15.51 1.90 14.62
C ALA A 13 14.32 2.83 14.34
N GLY A 14 13.16 2.48 14.90
CA GLY A 14 11.94 3.29 14.82
C GLY A 14 11.28 3.28 13.44
N LEU A 15 11.42 2.17 12.71
CA LEU A 15 10.80 1.95 11.42
C LEU A 15 9.85 0.76 11.51
N ASP A 16 8.75 0.86 10.78
CA ASP A 16 7.75 -0.19 10.58
C ASP A 16 7.49 -0.27 9.08
N LEU A 17 8.28 -1.05 8.35
CA LEU A 17 8.37 -0.97 6.89
C LEU A 17 7.27 -1.80 6.23
N GLU A 18 6.39 -1.13 5.50
CA GLU A 18 5.17 -1.73 4.95
C GLU A 18 5.11 -1.70 3.42
N GLY A 19 5.98 -0.93 2.75
CA GLY A 19 5.99 -0.84 1.30
C GLY A 19 7.37 -0.59 0.71
N ILE A 20 7.62 -1.08 -0.50
CA ILE A 20 8.86 -0.89 -1.24
C ILE A 20 8.62 -0.67 -2.74
N ALA A 21 9.29 0.34 -3.31
CA ALA A 21 9.33 0.59 -4.75
C ALA A 21 10.74 0.94 -5.22
N PRO A 22 11.15 0.55 -6.44
CA PRO A 22 12.42 1.02 -7.00
C PRO A 22 12.39 2.54 -7.20
N ASP A 23 13.51 3.23 -6.95
CA ASP A 23 13.64 4.68 -7.16
C ASP A 23 14.03 5.09 -8.60
N GLY A 24 14.21 4.09 -9.48
CA GLY A 24 14.67 4.27 -10.86
C GLY A 24 16.16 4.61 -11.01
N LYS A 25 16.92 4.73 -9.91
CA LYS A 25 18.33 5.12 -9.84
C LYS A 25 19.21 4.07 -9.14
N GLY A 26 18.65 2.90 -8.85
CA GLY A 26 19.34 1.76 -8.25
C GLY A 26 19.15 1.64 -6.73
N GLY A 27 18.37 2.54 -6.13
CA GLY A 27 17.89 2.47 -4.76
C GLY A 27 16.40 2.16 -4.68
N PHE A 28 15.81 2.43 -3.52
CA PHE A 28 14.40 2.15 -3.25
C PHE A 28 13.74 3.28 -2.46
N TRP A 29 12.45 3.48 -2.71
CA TRP A 29 11.53 4.16 -1.82
C TRP A 29 10.93 3.14 -0.87
N LEU A 30 10.82 3.49 0.41
CA LEU A 30 10.18 2.67 1.44
C LEU A 30 9.10 3.48 2.16
N ALA A 31 7.93 2.89 2.35
CA ALA A 31 6.92 3.44 3.26
C ALA A 31 7.12 2.82 4.65
N SER A 32 7.22 3.67 5.66
CA SER A 32 7.18 3.26 7.06
C SER A 32 5.85 3.68 7.66
N GLU A 33 5.08 2.72 8.17
CA GLU A 33 3.99 2.98 9.09
C GLU A 33 4.55 3.59 10.39
N GLY A 34 3.71 4.39 11.02
CA GLY A 34 3.96 5.05 12.28
C GLY A 34 2.75 4.95 13.19
N ARG A 35 2.99 5.33 14.43
CA ARG A 35 2.05 5.42 15.53
C ARG A 35 2.54 6.55 16.43
N THR A 36 2.00 7.76 16.26
CA THR A 36 2.43 8.92 17.05
C THR A 36 2.27 8.67 18.54
N ASP A 37 1.23 7.94 18.97
CA ASP A 37 1.01 7.57 20.37
C ASP A 37 1.99 6.52 20.93
N LYS A 38 2.83 5.92 20.08
CA LYS A 38 3.91 5.00 20.42
C LYS A 38 5.30 5.57 20.09
N ASP A 39 5.39 6.86 19.78
CA ASP A 39 6.64 7.52 19.36
C ASP A 39 7.29 6.88 18.12
N VAL A 40 6.50 6.27 17.22
CA VAL A 40 6.97 5.75 15.93
C VAL A 40 6.48 6.69 14.82
N PRO A 41 7.36 7.38 14.09
CA PRO A 41 6.94 8.32 13.05
C PRO A 41 6.52 7.60 11.77
N HIS A 42 5.47 8.09 11.11
CA HIS A 42 5.22 7.75 9.70
C HIS A 42 6.29 8.42 8.83
N ALA A 43 6.85 7.69 7.87
CA ALA A 43 7.88 8.23 6.99
C ALA A 43 7.83 7.65 5.58
N LEU A 44 8.23 8.47 4.62
CA LEU A 44 8.75 8.01 3.33
C LEU A 44 10.27 8.05 3.40
N LEU A 45 10.92 6.93 3.09
CA LEU A 45 12.38 6.83 3.07
C LEU A 45 12.85 6.64 1.64
N ARG A 46 14.00 7.22 1.30
CA ARG A 46 14.80 6.79 0.15
C ARG A 46 16.08 6.14 0.64
N VAL A 47 16.35 4.94 0.16
CA VAL A 47 17.56 4.18 0.46
C VAL A 47 18.37 3.95 -0.82
N ASP A 48 19.69 3.86 -0.69
CA ASP A 48 20.56 3.45 -1.79
C ASP A 48 20.55 1.91 -2.00
N ALA A 49 21.34 1.44 -2.96
CA ALA A 49 21.46 0.01 -3.29
C ALA A 49 21.96 -0.86 -2.11
N ALA A 50 22.62 -0.26 -1.11
CA ALA A 50 23.12 -0.93 0.08
C ALA A 50 22.15 -0.81 1.27
N GLY A 51 20.95 -0.25 1.06
CA GLY A 51 19.96 -0.05 2.11
C GLY A 51 20.27 1.14 3.04
N ALA A 52 21.25 1.99 2.72
CA ALA A 52 21.53 3.17 3.53
C ALA A 52 20.46 4.24 3.26
N ILE A 53 19.81 4.72 4.33
CA ILE A 53 18.86 5.85 4.25
C ILE A 53 19.63 7.09 3.82
N VAL A 54 19.29 7.59 2.63
CA VAL A 54 19.83 8.83 2.07
C VAL A 54 18.84 9.98 2.19
N GLU A 55 17.58 9.68 2.48
CA GLU A 55 16.50 10.65 2.65
C GLU A 55 15.41 10.08 3.55
N GLU A 56 14.88 10.90 4.45
CA GLU A 56 13.80 10.55 5.37
C GLU A 56 12.82 11.73 5.42
N ILE A 57 11.60 11.48 4.97
CA ILE A 57 10.56 12.49 4.78
C ILE A 57 9.41 12.17 5.73
N ALA A 58 9.20 13.02 6.72
CA ALA A 58 8.06 12.93 7.62
C ALA A 58 6.75 13.21 6.88
N PHE A 59 5.66 12.59 7.33
CA PHE A 59 4.33 12.90 6.83
C PHE A 59 3.93 14.35 7.20
N PRO A 60 3.08 15.01 6.40
CA PRO A 60 2.64 16.37 6.71
C PRO A 60 1.89 16.45 8.04
N GLU A 61 2.15 17.48 8.84
CA GLU A 61 1.41 17.72 10.11
C GLU A 61 -0.11 17.76 9.90
N ALA A 62 -0.55 18.35 8.79
CA ALA A 62 -1.97 18.43 8.42
C ALA A 62 -2.61 17.05 8.20
N VAL A 63 -1.82 16.04 7.78
CA VAL A 63 -2.27 14.66 7.65
C VAL A 63 -2.27 14.00 9.03
N LEU A 64 -1.18 14.12 9.79
CA LEU A 64 -1.01 13.53 11.12
C LEU A 64 -2.06 14.00 12.14
N ALA A 65 -2.63 15.20 11.97
CA ALA A 65 -3.73 15.68 12.81
C ALA A 65 -4.96 14.74 12.81
N GLY A 66 -5.17 13.98 11.73
CA GLY A 66 -6.26 13.01 11.58
C GLY A 66 -5.91 11.57 12.02
N GLU A 67 -4.66 11.32 12.42
CA GLU A 67 -4.07 9.98 12.59
C GLU A 67 -4.97 9.01 13.37
N THR A 68 -5.00 7.77 12.88
CA THR A 68 -5.58 6.61 13.54
C THR A 68 -4.54 5.48 13.57
N ARG A 69 -4.92 4.30 14.05
CA ARG A 69 -4.01 3.15 14.14
C ARG A 69 -3.62 2.51 12.80
N TYR A 70 -4.17 2.98 11.70
CA TYR A 70 -4.03 2.37 10.38
C TYR A 70 -3.09 3.22 9.54
N GLY A 71 -1.93 2.71 9.16
CA GLY A 71 -0.89 3.50 8.53
C GLY A 71 -0.70 3.24 7.06
N ALA A 72 0.57 3.28 6.65
CA ALA A 72 0.99 3.14 5.27
C ALA A 72 1.12 1.65 4.95
N GLU A 73 0.61 1.21 3.82
CA GLU A 73 0.61 -0.22 3.43
C GLU A 73 1.35 -0.47 2.13
N GLY A 74 1.87 0.58 1.51
CA GLY A 74 2.39 0.45 0.17
C GLY A 74 2.95 1.75 -0.38
N VAL A 75 3.88 1.61 -1.32
CA VAL A 75 4.48 2.74 -2.02
C VAL A 75 4.70 2.40 -3.49
N ALA A 76 4.38 3.34 -4.37
CA ALA A 76 4.64 3.20 -5.80
C ALA A 76 5.08 4.53 -6.41
N GLN A 77 6.00 4.46 -7.37
CA GLN A 77 6.29 5.60 -8.24
C GLN A 77 5.31 5.61 -9.42
N VAL A 78 4.57 6.71 -9.59
CA VAL A 78 3.63 6.92 -10.71
C VAL A 78 3.97 8.24 -11.39
N GLY A 79 4.56 8.14 -12.58
CA GLY A 79 5.19 9.30 -13.23
C GLY A 79 6.35 9.82 -12.38
N ASP A 80 6.33 11.12 -12.09
CA ASP A 80 7.36 11.79 -11.29
C ASP A 80 7.06 11.81 -9.78
N LEU A 81 5.87 11.34 -9.37
CA LEU A 81 5.42 11.39 -7.98
C LEU A 81 5.56 10.01 -7.31
N ILE A 82 5.83 10.05 -6.01
CA ILE A 82 5.81 8.89 -5.13
C ILE A 82 4.50 8.87 -4.37
N TRP A 83 3.78 7.77 -4.46
CA TRP A 83 2.46 7.60 -3.87
C TRP A 83 2.51 6.59 -2.75
N ILE A 84 1.92 6.92 -1.62
CA ILE A 84 1.75 6.03 -0.46
C ILE A 84 0.27 5.75 -0.27
N ALA A 85 -0.09 4.48 -0.13
CA ALA A 85 -1.46 4.08 0.22
C ALA A 85 -1.60 4.02 1.75
N LEU A 86 -2.56 4.76 2.31
CA LEU A 86 -2.99 4.52 3.69
C LEU A 86 -4.03 3.40 3.71
N GLN A 87 -3.97 2.52 4.71
CA GLN A 87 -4.82 1.32 4.79
C GLN A 87 -6.31 1.71 4.78
N ARG A 88 -6.68 2.74 5.57
CA ARG A 88 -8.07 3.06 5.90
C ARG A 88 -8.32 4.55 6.17
N GLU A 89 -9.60 4.89 6.31
CA GLU A 89 -10.05 6.22 6.71
C GLU A 89 -9.42 6.67 8.03
N TRP A 90 -8.91 7.89 8.03
CA TRP A 90 -8.51 8.61 9.24
C TRP A 90 -9.66 9.47 9.77
N LYS A 91 -9.50 10.14 10.91
CA LYS A 91 -10.59 10.86 11.60
C LYS A 91 -11.23 11.96 10.75
N ASP A 92 -10.45 12.56 9.86
CA ASP A 92 -10.84 13.65 8.96
C ASP A 92 -11.37 13.16 7.59
N ASP A 93 -11.34 11.86 7.34
CA ASP A 93 -11.81 11.29 6.07
C ASP A 93 -13.31 11.02 6.06
N PRO A 94 -14.00 11.32 4.94
CA PRO A 94 -15.24 10.65 4.58
C PRO A 94 -15.17 9.13 4.77
N ALA A 95 -16.22 8.59 5.38
CA ALA A 95 -16.36 7.15 5.59
C ALA A 95 -16.26 6.36 4.28
N GLY A 96 -15.60 5.19 4.35
CA GLY A 96 -15.42 4.31 3.19
C GLY A 96 -14.41 4.86 2.18
N THR A 97 -13.40 5.60 2.62
CA THR A 97 -12.35 6.10 1.73
C THR A 97 -10.97 6.03 2.40
N ALA A 98 -9.92 5.86 1.60
CA ALA A 98 -8.53 5.93 2.04
C ALA A 98 -7.81 7.08 1.32
N LYS A 99 -6.85 7.71 1.99
CA LYS A 99 -5.98 8.70 1.35
C LYS A 99 -4.81 8.00 0.65
N LEU A 100 -4.43 8.54 -0.51
CA LEU A 100 -3.16 8.26 -1.17
C LEU A 100 -2.31 9.53 -1.08
N LEU A 101 -1.18 9.49 -0.37
CA LEU A 101 -0.32 10.66 -0.20
C LEU A 101 0.66 10.75 -1.37
N ALA A 102 0.84 11.94 -1.93
CA ALA A 102 1.74 12.18 -3.05
C ALA A 102 2.93 13.05 -2.64
N TYR A 103 4.14 12.53 -2.81
CA TYR A 103 5.38 13.26 -2.64
C TYR A 103 6.00 13.61 -4.00
N ASP A 104 6.52 14.83 -4.15
CA ASP A 104 7.23 15.31 -5.33
C ASP A 104 8.73 15.41 -5.02
N PRO A 105 9.56 14.43 -5.44
CA PRO A 105 11.00 14.46 -5.19
C PRO A 105 11.72 15.62 -5.88
N ALA A 106 11.15 16.18 -6.95
CA ALA A 106 11.77 17.31 -7.65
C ALA A 106 11.61 18.62 -6.84
N LYS A 107 10.51 18.75 -6.09
CA LYS A 107 10.27 19.89 -5.19
C LYS A 107 10.75 19.65 -3.77
N GLY A 108 10.95 18.40 -3.37
CA GLY A 108 11.27 18.03 -2.00
C GLY A 108 10.10 18.24 -1.04
N ASP A 109 8.86 18.17 -1.54
CA ASP A 109 7.66 18.51 -0.77
C ASP A 109 6.46 17.62 -1.14
N TRP A 110 5.49 17.53 -0.24
CA TRP A 110 4.25 16.79 -0.47
C TRP A 110 3.34 17.55 -1.43
N ALA A 111 3.05 16.94 -2.57
CA ALA A 111 2.21 17.53 -3.62
C ALA A 111 0.71 17.57 -3.23
N GLY A 112 0.30 16.74 -2.26
CA GLY A 112 -1.08 16.64 -1.81
C GLY A 112 -1.51 15.19 -1.61
N TYR A 113 -2.80 14.93 -1.85
CA TYR A 113 -3.38 13.59 -1.72
C TYR A 113 -4.43 13.29 -2.78
N ALA A 114 -4.70 12.02 -3.02
CA ALA A 114 -5.88 11.55 -3.75
C ALA A 114 -6.77 10.71 -2.83
N ARG A 115 -8.03 10.51 -3.21
CA ARG A 115 -9.01 9.76 -2.41
C ARG A 115 -9.42 8.48 -3.11
N TYR A 116 -9.03 7.34 -2.55
CA TYR A 116 -9.44 6.03 -3.02
C TYR A 116 -10.77 5.63 -2.37
N PRO A 117 -11.82 5.29 -3.12
CA PRO A 117 -13.07 4.78 -2.56
C PRO A 117 -12.90 3.32 -2.14
N LEU A 118 -13.16 3.00 -0.86
CA LEU A 118 -13.17 1.63 -0.37
C LEU A 118 -14.51 0.96 -0.67
N ASP A 119 -14.48 -0.35 -0.88
CA ASP A 119 -15.69 -1.16 -0.95
C ASP A 119 -16.40 -1.20 0.42
N PRO A 120 -17.75 -1.32 0.44
CA PRO A 120 -18.48 -1.46 1.69
C PRO A 120 -18.01 -2.68 2.47
N ALA A 121 -17.70 -2.46 3.75
CA ALA A 121 -17.28 -3.54 4.62
C ALA A 121 -18.38 -4.60 4.78
N PRO A 122 -18.03 -5.89 4.74
CA PRO A 122 -18.97 -6.96 5.08
C PRO A 122 -19.32 -6.90 6.57
N GLU A 123 -20.44 -7.53 6.94
CA GLU A 123 -20.85 -7.62 8.35
C GLU A 123 -19.74 -8.25 9.21
N GLY A 124 -19.43 -7.60 10.33
CA GLY A 124 -18.40 -8.06 11.27
C GLY A 124 -16.96 -7.82 10.82
N GLY A 125 -16.73 -7.16 9.68
CA GLY A 125 -15.39 -6.85 9.17
C GLY A 125 -15.17 -5.37 8.85
N TRP A 126 -13.98 -5.08 8.38
CA TRP A 126 -13.58 -3.82 7.78
C TRP A 126 -12.88 -4.08 6.44
N VAL A 127 -12.80 -3.07 5.58
CA VAL A 127 -12.08 -3.12 4.29
C VAL A 127 -10.99 -2.05 4.29
N GLY A 128 -9.84 -2.38 3.72
CA GLY A 128 -8.70 -1.48 3.59
C GLY A 128 -7.82 -1.82 2.39
N LEU A 129 -6.91 -0.90 2.08
CA LEU A 129 -5.82 -1.11 1.14
C LEU A 129 -4.70 -1.91 1.80
N SER A 130 -3.94 -2.64 1.00
CA SER A 130 -2.83 -3.46 1.48
C SER A 130 -1.56 -3.27 0.68
N GLU A 131 -1.66 -2.67 -0.51
CA GLU A 131 -0.51 -2.36 -1.37
C GLU A 131 -0.98 -1.47 -2.54
N ILE A 132 -0.03 -0.79 -3.17
CA ILE A 132 -0.16 -0.02 -4.42
C ILE A 132 0.97 -0.41 -5.38
N ALA A 133 0.66 -0.63 -6.66
CA ALA A 133 1.67 -0.95 -7.68
C ALA A 133 1.41 -0.21 -9.00
N ALA A 134 2.45 0.38 -9.59
CA ALA A 134 2.35 0.96 -10.92
C ALA A 134 2.33 -0.13 -12.00
N SER A 135 1.44 0.00 -12.99
CA SER A 135 1.25 -0.99 -14.05
C SER A 135 0.98 -0.33 -15.40
N GLY A 136 2.03 0.20 -16.04
CA GLY A 136 1.91 0.86 -17.34
C GLY A 136 1.01 2.10 -17.28
N GLY A 137 -0.15 2.05 -17.93
CA GLY A 137 -1.14 3.13 -17.92
C GLY A 137 -2.08 3.15 -16.71
N ASP A 138 -2.01 2.13 -15.87
CA ASP A 138 -2.86 1.94 -14.70
C ASP A 138 -2.01 1.93 -13.41
N VAL A 139 -2.68 2.16 -12.29
CA VAL A 139 -2.18 1.94 -10.93
C VAL A 139 -3.09 0.90 -10.29
N LEU A 140 -2.48 -0.18 -9.80
CA LEU A 140 -3.16 -1.28 -9.16
C LEU A 140 -3.15 -1.08 -7.64
N PHE A 141 -4.21 -1.51 -7.00
CA PHE A 141 -4.32 -1.55 -5.54
C PHE A 141 -4.76 -2.93 -5.10
N LEU A 142 -4.23 -3.36 -3.97
CA LEU A 142 -4.70 -4.55 -3.27
C LEU A 142 -5.71 -4.10 -2.21
N GLU A 143 -6.96 -4.50 -2.36
CA GLU A 143 -8.06 -4.15 -1.45
C GLU A 143 -8.64 -5.41 -0.84
N ARG A 144 -8.74 -5.45 0.49
CA ARG A 144 -9.21 -6.63 1.22
C ARG A 144 -10.11 -6.25 2.39
N ASP A 145 -11.04 -7.16 2.72
CA ASP A 145 -11.57 -7.21 4.07
C ASP A 145 -10.62 -7.91 5.04
N ASN A 146 -10.88 -7.80 6.35
CA ASN A 146 -10.12 -8.50 7.39
C ASN A 146 -10.71 -9.86 7.79
N LEU A 147 -11.58 -10.43 6.95
CA LEU A 147 -12.28 -11.68 7.24
C LEU A 147 -11.55 -12.86 6.60
N ILE A 148 -11.75 -14.03 7.20
CA ILE A 148 -11.06 -15.28 6.86
C ILE A 148 -12.06 -16.38 6.47
N GLY A 149 -11.59 -17.35 5.70
CA GLY A 149 -12.32 -18.55 5.32
C GLY A 149 -13.66 -18.27 4.64
N GLU A 150 -14.73 -18.85 5.18
CA GLU A 150 -16.08 -18.66 4.64
C GLU A 150 -16.66 -17.28 4.93
N ALA A 151 -16.04 -16.48 5.79
CA ALA A 151 -16.44 -15.11 6.09
C ALA A 151 -15.83 -14.08 5.12
N ALA A 152 -14.71 -14.40 4.46
CA ALA A 152 -14.08 -13.51 3.47
C ALA A 152 -15.03 -13.18 2.30
N ARG A 153 -15.09 -11.90 1.91
CA ARG A 153 -15.97 -11.36 0.84
C ARG A 153 -15.22 -10.52 -0.19
N ILE A 154 -14.12 -9.89 0.21
CA ILE A 154 -13.35 -8.94 -0.58
C ILE A 154 -11.88 -9.31 -0.40
N LYS A 155 -11.27 -9.86 -1.46
CA LYS A 155 -9.82 -9.96 -1.67
C LYS A 155 -9.59 -9.64 -3.13
N ARG A 156 -9.18 -8.42 -3.49
CA ARG A 156 -9.26 -7.95 -4.88
C ARG A 156 -8.05 -7.14 -5.29
N ILE A 157 -7.70 -7.29 -6.57
CA ILE A 157 -6.89 -6.31 -7.26
C ILE A 157 -7.85 -5.36 -7.94
N THR A 158 -7.72 -4.08 -7.63
CA THR A 158 -8.43 -3.01 -8.32
C THR A 158 -7.46 -2.20 -9.15
N ARG A 159 -7.99 -1.37 -10.05
CA ARG A 159 -7.22 -0.47 -10.88
C ARG A 159 -7.83 0.92 -10.90
N VAL A 160 -6.95 1.90 -11.09
CA VAL A 160 -7.28 3.29 -11.42
C VAL A 160 -6.36 3.71 -12.56
N PRO A 161 -6.85 4.43 -13.60
CA PRO A 161 -5.96 4.99 -14.61
C PRO A 161 -4.92 5.90 -13.97
N ALA A 162 -3.64 5.76 -14.34
CA ALA A 162 -2.57 6.57 -13.78
C ALA A 162 -2.80 8.08 -14.00
N SER A 163 -3.46 8.45 -15.11
CA SER A 163 -3.85 9.84 -15.40
C SER A 163 -4.87 10.43 -14.44
N ALA A 164 -5.57 9.60 -13.66
CA ALA A 164 -6.52 10.06 -12.63
C ALA A 164 -5.84 10.33 -11.28
N LEU A 165 -4.62 9.84 -11.05
CA LEU A 165 -3.84 10.14 -9.84
C LEU A 165 -3.26 11.55 -9.94
N VAL A 166 -4.10 12.54 -9.67
CA VAL A 166 -3.74 13.95 -9.58
C VAL A 166 -3.85 14.40 -8.12
N PRO A 167 -2.77 14.89 -7.49
CA PRO A 167 -2.82 15.29 -6.10
C PRO A 167 -3.70 16.52 -5.91
N THR A 168 -4.61 16.44 -4.95
CA THR A 168 -5.38 17.55 -4.42
C THR A 168 -4.64 18.15 -3.22
N PRO A 169 -4.52 19.48 -3.11
CA PRO A 169 -3.88 20.11 -1.95
C PRO A 169 -4.51 19.66 -0.63
N PHE A 170 -3.70 19.53 0.43
CA PHE A 170 -4.21 19.22 1.76
C PHE A 170 -5.21 20.28 2.23
N GLY A 171 -6.29 19.83 2.88
CA GLY A 171 -7.40 20.69 3.31
C GLY A 171 -8.44 21.00 2.22
N ALA A 172 -8.16 20.70 0.94
CA ALA A 172 -9.16 20.74 -0.11
C ALA A 172 -9.87 19.38 -0.26
N ALA A 173 -11.10 19.39 -0.78
CA ALA A 173 -11.87 18.16 -1.00
C ALA A 173 -11.42 17.46 -2.29
N ALA A 174 -10.78 16.30 -2.16
CA ALA A 174 -10.42 15.45 -3.31
C ALA A 174 -11.64 14.64 -3.78
N PRO A 175 -11.95 14.62 -5.09
CA PRO A 175 -12.95 13.71 -5.63
C PRO A 175 -12.47 12.25 -5.53
N PRO A 176 -13.40 11.27 -5.44
CA PRO A 176 -13.01 9.86 -5.42
C PRO A 176 -12.40 9.45 -6.76
N LEU A 177 -11.36 8.61 -6.71
CA LEU A 177 -10.74 8.02 -7.88
C LEU A 177 -11.72 7.07 -8.61
N PRO A 178 -11.65 6.99 -9.95
CA PRO A 178 -12.46 6.07 -10.74
C PRO A 178 -11.93 4.63 -10.63
N LYS A 179 -12.23 3.98 -9.51
CA LYS A 179 -11.86 2.61 -9.20
C LYS A 179 -12.64 1.60 -10.05
N GLU A 180 -11.94 0.59 -10.57
CA GLU A 180 -12.54 -0.61 -11.16
C GLU A 180 -11.93 -1.88 -10.55
N THR A 181 -12.75 -2.92 -10.33
CA THR A 181 -12.22 -4.24 -9.96
C THR A 181 -11.57 -4.90 -11.16
N LEU A 182 -10.29 -5.24 -11.04
CA LEU A 182 -9.53 -5.95 -12.07
C LEU A 182 -9.58 -7.47 -11.87
N ARG A 183 -9.51 -7.93 -10.62
CA ARG A 183 -9.55 -9.37 -10.28
C ARG A 183 -10.10 -9.62 -8.88
N ASP A 184 -10.96 -10.62 -8.76
CA ASP A 184 -11.30 -11.24 -7.47
C ASP A 184 -10.31 -12.38 -7.18
N LEU A 185 -9.64 -12.32 -6.03
CA LEU A 185 -8.61 -13.27 -5.60
C LEU A 185 -9.19 -14.41 -4.76
N ILE A 186 -10.46 -14.35 -4.32
CA ILE A 186 -11.06 -15.44 -3.52
C ILE A 186 -10.95 -16.81 -4.22
N PRO A 187 -11.22 -16.93 -5.55
CA PRO A 187 -11.02 -18.19 -6.25
C PRO A 187 -9.56 -18.67 -6.25
N ASP A 188 -8.60 -17.75 -6.39
CA ASP A 188 -7.16 -18.07 -6.36
C ASP A 188 -6.72 -18.59 -4.99
N LEU A 189 -7.18 -17.93 -3.93
CA LEU A 189 -6.87 -18.29 -2.53
C LEU A 189 -7.49 -19.64 -2.13
N ARG A 190 -8.55 -20.07 -2.80
CA ARG A 190 -9.18 -21.39 -2.60
C ARG A 190 -8.56 -22.50 -3.43
N ALA A 191 -7.69 -22.19 -4.40
CA ALA A 191 -7.21 -23.15 -5.37
C ALA A 191 -6.36 -24.29 -4.74
N THR A 192 -5.78 -24.05 -3.56
CA THR A 192 -5.02 -25.06 -2.79
C THR A 192 -5.93 -26.01 -1.98
N GLY A 193 -7.24 -25.77 -1.96
CA GLY A 193 -8.21 -26.52 -1.15
C GLY A 193 -8.25 -26.10 0.33
N GLY A 194 -7.48 -25.09 0.71
CA GLY A 194 -7.52 -24.46 2.03
C GLY A 194 -8.67 -23.45 2.18
N TYR A 195 -8.67 -22.76 3.32
CA TYR A 195 -9.57 -21.64 3.54
C TYR A 195 -8.96 -20.34 2.97
N VAL A 196 -9.79 -19.34 2.67
CA VAL A 196 -9.31 -18.03 2.22
C VAL A 196 -8.56 -17.35 3.37
N VAL A 197 -7.26 -17.11 3.22
CA VAL A 197 -6.48 -16.40 4.23
C VAL A 197 -6.90 -14.92 4.31
N ASP A 198 -6.69 -14.32 5.47
CA ASP A 198 -7.01 -12.90 5.69
C ASP A 198 -6.06 -11.99 4.88
N LYS A 199 -4.76 -12.12 5.16
CA LYS A 199 -3.73 -11.15 4.81
C LYS A 199 -3.15 -11.36 3.42
N VAL A 200 -3.87 -10.89 2.42
CA VAL A 200 -3.28 -10.64 1.10
C VAL A 200 -2.64 -9.26 1.16
N GLU A 201 -1.31 -9.21 1.27
CA GLU A 201 -0.59 -7.99 1.69
C GLU A 201 0.52 -7.57 0.74
N GLY A 202 0.93 -8.40 -0.22
CA GLY A 202 1.88 -7.97 -1.25
C GLY A 202 1.28 -8.00 -2.65
N LEU A 203 1.57 -6.96 -3.43
CA LEU A 203 1.22 -6.83 -4.84
C LEU A 203 2.38 -6.18 -5.59
N THR A 204 2.79 -6.76 -6.71
CA THR A 204 3.77 -6.12 -7.59
C THR A 204 3.53 -6.48 -9.05
N VAL A 205 4.14 -5.69 -9.93
CA VAL A 205 4.13 -5.89 -11.38
C VAL A 205 5.55 -5.90 -11.90
N ASP A 206 5.92 -6.96 -12.61
CA ASP A 206 7.27 -7.07 -13.18
C ASP A 206 7.43 -6.26 -14.49
N ALA A 207 8.67 -6.22 -15.00
CA ALA A 207 8.99 -5.51 -16.24
C ALA A 207 8.27 -6.06 -17.49
N THR A 208 7.71 -7.28 -17.43
CA THR A 208 6.92 -7.85 -18.52
C THR A 208 5.45 -7.44 -18.44
N GLY A 209 5.00 -6.90 -17.29
CA GLY A 209 3.61 -6.62 -16.95
C GLY A 209 2.89 -7.78 -16.27
N ALA A 210 3.62 -8.79 -15.77
CA ALA A 210 3.02 -9.88 -15.00
C ALA A 210 2.79 -9.42 -13.56
N VAL A 211 1.60 -9.75 -13.04
CA VAL A 211 1.16 -9.40 -11.69
C VAL A 211 1.44 -10.54 -10.74
N PHE A 212 1.96 -10.21 -9.57
CA PHE A 212 2.27 -11.14 -8.50
C PHE A 212 1.61 -10.65 -7.21
N VAL A 213 1.07 -11.60 -6.45
CA VAL A 213 0.49 -11.36 -5.14
C VAL A 213 1.12 -12.31 -4.12
N VAL A 214 1.32 -11.85 -2.90
CA VAL A 214 1.75 -12.69 -1.78
C VAL A 214 0.88 -12.45 -0.55
N THR A 215 0.69 -13.51 0.23
CA THR A 215 0.00 -13.42 1.52
C THR A 215 1.00 -13.37 2.66
N ASP A 216 0.75 -12.50 3.62
CA ASP A 216 1.49 -12.52 4.87
C ASP A 216 0.90 -13.60 5.80
N ASN A 217 1.73 -14.07 6.72
CA ASN A 217 1.39 -15.10 7.68
C ASN A 217 1.53 -14.65 9.14
N ASP A 218 1.91 -13.40 9.40
CA ASP A 218 2.01 -12.80 10.73
C ASP A 218 2.82 -13.62 11.75
N GLY A 219 3.75 -14.45 11.26
CA GLY A 219 4.49 -15.36 12.13
C GLY A 219 3.59 -16.32 12.93
N VAL A 220 2.45 -16.73 12.35
CA VAL A 220 1.35 -17.55 12.92
C VAL A 220 0.38 -16.84 13.87
N ASP A 221 0.49 -15.53 14.06
CA ASP A 221 -0.52 -14.78 14.81
C ASP A 221 -1.80 -14.64 13.96
N ASP A 222 -2.94 -15.08 14.50
CA ASP A 222 -4.24 -15.14 13.80
C ASP A 222 -4.21 -15.73 12.36
N SER A 223 -3.21 -16.54 12.03
CA SER A 223 -2.95 -17.10 10.69
C SER A 223 -2.50 -18.57 10.76
N SER A 224 -2.71 -19.34 9.68
CA SER A 224 -2.24 -20.73 9.58
C SER A 224 -0.72 -20.86 9.51
N GLY A 225 0.01 -19.75 9.28
CA GLY A 225 1.42 -19.78 8.92
C GLY A 225 1.67 -20.02 7.42
N GLU A 226 0.62 -20.20 6.61
CA GLU A 226 0.75 -20.38 5.17
C GLU A 226 1.04 -19.04 4.47
N THR A 227 2.06 -19.04 3.60
CA THR A 227 2.33 -17.95 2.66
C THR A 227 2.06 -18.46 1.25
N MET A 228 1.08 -17.86 0.59
CA MET A 228 0.75 -18.14 -0.80
C MET A 228 1.49 -17.14 -1.69
N PHE A 229 2.22 -17.64 -2.69
CA PHE A 229 2.77 -16.81 -3.76
C PHE A 229 1.99 -17.07 -5.04
N LEU A 230 1.30 -16.04 -5.54
CA LEU A 230 0.35 -16.12 -6.64
C LEU A 230 0.91 -15.40 -7.89
N PRO A 231 1.52 -16.13 -8.83
CA PRO A 231 1.89 -15.58 -10.13
C PRO A 231 0.66 -15.53 -11.04
N LEU A 232 0.00 -14.37 -11.09
CA LEU A 232 -1.26 -14.19 -11.82
C LEU A 232 -1.06 -13.91 -13.31
N GLY A 233 0.19 -13.63 -13.73
CA GLY A 233 0.51 -13.28 -15.11
C GLY A 233 -0.04 -11.92 -15.50
N LYS A 234 -0.22 -11.69 -16.80
CA LYS A 234 -0.80 -10.44 -17.30
C LYS A 234 -2.30 -10.43 -17.05
N LEU A 235 -2.76 -9.43 -16.30
CA LEU A 235 -4.18 -9.19 -16.12
C LEU A 235 -4.67 -8.27 -17.25
N ASN A 236 -5.71 -8.69 -17.95
CA ASN A 236 -6.44 -7.84 -18.88
C ASN A 236 -7.69 -7.31 -18.20
N ALA A 237 -8.19 -6.16 -18.66
CA ALA A 237 -9.56 -5.76 -18.35
C ALA A 237 -10.51 -6.91 -18.74
N MET A 238 -11.39 -7.32 -17.83
CA MET A 238 -12.50 -8.23 -18.19
C MET A 238 -13.54 -7.52 -19.06
#